data_AF-A0A0F8DTF1-F1
#
_entry.id   AF-A0A0F8DTF1-F1
#
_cell.length_a   1.000
_cell.length_b   1.000
_cell.length_c   1.000
_cell.angle_alpha   90.00
_cell.angle_beta   90.00
_cell.angle_gamma   90.00
#
_symmetry.space_group_name_H-M   'P 1'
#
loop_
_entity.id
_entity.type
_entity.pdbx_description
1 polymer ?
#
loop_
_entity_poly.entity_id
_entity_poly.type
_entity_poly.pdbx_seq_one_letter_code
_entity_poly.pdbx_strand_id
1 'polypeptide(L)'
;MVIDKPLTIVSKTGDPTDVTIKAPLPDVVAVEIDANNTVFKGITITSYYKLGQDYGIVIMDNENVTVKNNIFTGCKKGITIIRSYNCTIEDNYMEGKKGGKGIDLYLAGNNLIRRNTITKSGGAIWEDYCEIGNVYHENNLSENWNGITLIHDSDNSLVYDNLIQGNENDGISISWADNNVIVNNWIIENGQGINIYDSKHNNISSNVVMDNTYGIEFASAYSNLIYNNYFRNPKNIAWGDGRNTWNVSKTPGENIIGESYIAGNCWLDDGGNGISHELPDLNGDGICDEGYDVEYDGWDYLPLKDNGKIPQRNHTEIKQAPINFDLIINALLLAAVIVKKRRGK
;
A
#
# COMPACT_ATOMS: atom_id res chain seq x y z
N MET A 1 -17.61 17.41 -16.57
CA MET A 1 -16.76 18.53 -17.06
C MET A 1 -15.55 17.92 -17.73
N VAL A 2 -15.13 18.41 -18.89
CA VAL A 2 -13.92 17.91 -19.59
C VAL A 2 -12.86 18.99 -19.58
N ILE A 3 -11.63 18.62 -19.24
CA ILE A 3 -10.45 19.49 -19.21
C ILE A 3 -9.53 19.02 -20.31
N ASP A 4 -9.63 19.66 -21.49
CA ASP A 4 -8.97 19.28 -22.73
C ASP A 4 -7.68 20.08 -23.00
N LYS A 5 -7.26 20.92 -22.05
CA LYS A 5 -6.06 21.76 -22.11
C LYS A 5 -5.36 21.80 -20.76
N PRO A 6 -4.02 21.96 -20.75
CA PRO A 6 -3.26 22.09 -19.51
C PRO A 6 -3.74 23.31 -18.72
N LEU A 7 -4.35 23.06 -17.56
CA LEU A 7 -4.95 24.09 -16.73
C LEU A 7 -4.70 23.82 -15.25
N THR A 8 -4.71 24.88 -14.45
CA THR A 8 -4.89 24.79 -13.00
C THR A 8 -6.32 25.15 -12.66
N ILE A 9 -7.04 24.21 -12.07
CA ILE A 9 -8.41 24.39 -11.57
C ILE A 9 -8.35 24.34 -10.05
N VAL A 10 -8.81 25.41 -9.42
CA VAL A 10 -8.78 25.58 -7.97
C VAL A 10 -9.96 26.42 -7.48
N SER A 11 -10.48 26.12 -6.29
CA SER A 11 -11.40 27.03 -5.61
C SER A 11 -10.73 28.37 -5.30
N LYS A 12 -11.53 29.40 -5.04
CA LYS A 12 -10.99 30.75 -4.83
C LYS A 12 -10.06 30.82 -3.61
N THR A 13 -10.40 30.13 -2.52
CA THR A 13 -9.58 30.13 -1.30
C THR A 13 -8.60 28.96 -1.21
N GLY A 14 -8.77 27.94 -2.07
CA GLY A 14 -8.08 26.66 -1.95
C GLY A 14 -8.74 25.68 -0.99
N ASP A 15 -9.78 26.10 -0.25
CA ASP A 15 -10.62 25.22 0.56
C ASP A 15 -11.51 24.37 -0.36
N PRO A 16 -11.52 23.03 -0.23
CA PRO A 16 -12.37 22.16 -1.03
C PRO A 16 -13.87 22.37 -0.84
N THR A 17 -14.31 22.99 0.26
CA THR A 17 -15.73 23.22 0.54
C THR A 17 -16.33 24.40 -0.20
N ASP A 18 -15.50 25.30 -0.75
CA ASP A 18 -15.93 26.49 -1.50
C ASP A 18 -16.72 26.16 -2.77
N VAL A 19 -16.34 25.08 -3.46
CA VAL A 19 -16.85 24.73 -4.79
C VAL A 19 -17.21 23.26 -4.82
N THR A 20 -18.42 22.96 -5.27
CA THR A 20 -18.85 21.59 -5.54
C THR A 20 -19.05 21.39 -7.04
N ILE A 21 -18.38 20.38 -7.60
CA ILE A 21 -18.68 19.83 -8.93
C ILE A 21 -19.47 18.54 -8.74
N LYS A 22 -20.66 18.49 -9.34
CA LYS A 22 -21.52 17.31 -9.31
C LYS A 22 -21.61 16.70 -10.71
N ALA A 23 -21.57 15.38 -10.79
CA ALA A 23 -21.90 14.68 -12.04
C ALA A 23 -23.26 15.15 -12.59
N PRO A 24 -23.45 15.24 -13.91
CA PRO A 24 -24.72 15.72 -14.48
C PRO A 24 -25.83 14.67 -14.39
N LEU A 25 -25.48 13.37 -14.44
CA LEU A 25 -26.39 12.23 -14.38
C LEU A 25 -25.69 11.03 -13.69
N PRO A 26 -26.43 10.00 -13.24
CA PRO A 26 -25.83 8.72 -12.82
C PRO A 26 -24.97 8.11 -13.93
N ASP A 27 -23.93 7.37 -13.55
CA ASP A 27 -23.01 6.66 -14.44
C ASP A 27 -22.19 7.54 -15.39
N VAL A 28 -22.13 8.85 -15.09
CA VAL A 28 -21.34 9.83 -15.83
C VAL A 28 -20.19 10.33 -14.97
N VAL A 29 -19.04 10.53 -15.60
CA VAL A 29 -17.86 11.12 -14.97
C VAL A 29 -18.12 12.58 -14.59
N ALA A 30 -17.87 12.94 -13.32
CA ALA A 30 -18.02 14.33 -12.89
C ALA A 30 -16.95 15.23 -13.55
N VAL A 31 -15.70 14.78 -13.57
CA VAL A 31 -14.57 15.49 -14.20
C VAL A 31 -13.67 14.52 -14.98
N GLU A 32 -13.46 14.81 -16.24
CA GLU A 32 -12.52 14.12 -17.11
C GLU A 32 -11.33 15.04 -17.37
N ILE A 33 -10.13 14.55 -17.07
CA ILE A 33 -8.86 15.23 -17.36
C ILE A 33 -8.28 14.56 -18.61
N ASP A 34 -8.32 15.29 -19.72
CA ASP A 34 -7.79 14.92 -21.03
C ASP A 34 -6.68 15.90 -21.46
N ALA A 35 -5.80 16.23 -20.51
CA ALA A 35 -4.65 17.08 -20.76
C ALA A 35 -3.51 16.88 -19.77
N ASN A 36 -2.31 16.69 -20.32
CA ASN A 36 -1.06 16.65 -19.57
C ASN A 36 -0.83 17.92 -18.76
N ASN A 37 -0.04 17.83 -17.69
CA ASN A 37 0.36 18.98 -16.87
C ASN A 37 -0.83 19.75 -16.27
N THR A 38 -1.94 19.05 -16.01
CA THR A 38 -3.14 19.61 -15.37
C THR A 38 -3.03 19.53 -13.86
N VAL A 39 -3.46 20.58 -13.16
CA VAL A 39 -3.56 20.61 -11.70
C VAL A 39 -5.02 20.81 -11.32
N PHE A 40 -5.61 19.89 -10.57
CA PHE A 40 -6.97 19.95 -10.07
C PHE A 40 -6.97 19.89 -8.55
N LYS A 41 -7.37 20.98 -7.88
CA LYS A 41 -7.22 21.04 -6.42
C LYS A 41 -8.26 21.87 -5.69
N GLY A 42 -8.48 21.56 -4.42
CA GLY A 42 -9.34 22.39 -3.55
C GLY A 42 -10.79 22.39 -4.01
N ILE A 43 -11.35 21.26 -4.41
CA ILE A 43 -12.75 21.16 -4.87
C ILE A 43 -13.45 19.95 -4.24
N THR A 44 -14.73 20.08 -3.95
CA THR A 44 -15.61 18.96 -3.59
C THR A 44 -16.20 18.34 -4.87
N ILE A 45 -16.10 17.03 -5.02
CA ILE A 45 -16.63 16.25 -6.15
C ILE A 45 -17.71 15.31 -5.62
N THR A 46 -18.88 15.33 -6.27
CA THR A 46 -20.02 14.50 -5.89
C THR A 46 -20.68 13.78 -7.07
N SER A 47 -21.29 12.62 -6.79
CA SER A 47 -22.09 11.86 -7.77
C SER A 47 -23.40 11.31 -7.18
N TYR A 48 -24.17 10.51 -7.93
CA TYR A 48 -25.57 10.17 -7.65
C TYR A 48 -25.79 8.94 -6.78
N TYR A 49 -24.78 8.08 -6.62
CA TYR A 49 -24.85 6.88 -5.80
C TYR A 49 -26.04 5.97 -6.17
N LYS A 50 -26.21 5.65 -7.46
CA LYS A 50 -27.29 4.74 -7.91
C LYS A 50 -26.79 3.73 -8.95
N LEU A 51 -26.33 2.60 -8.43
CA LEU A 51 -26.23 1.28 -9.07
C LEU A 51 -25.24 1.04 -10.23
N GLY A 52 -24.57 2.04 -10.82
CA GLY A 52 -23.61 1.79 -11.93
C GLY A 52 -22.16 2.21 -11.67
N GLN A 53 -21.55 3.03 -12.53
CA GLN A 53 -20.13 3.43 -12.56
C GLN A 53 -20.00 4.94 -12.24
N ASP A 54 -20.49 5.37 -11.08
CA ASP A 54 -20.44 6.79 -10.68
C ASP A 54 -18.99 7.25 -10.39
N TYR A 55 -18.30 7.80 -11.40
CA TYR A 55 -16.92 8.29 -11.31
C TYR A 55 -16.84 9.75 -10.82
N GLY A 56 -15.87 10.04 -9.96
CA GLY A 56 -15.48 11.40 -9.59
C GLY A 56 -14.58 12.02 -10.66
N ILE A 57 -13.28 11.76 -10.58
CA ILE A 57 -12.28 12.22 -11.56
C ILE A 57 -11.77 11.02 -12.37
N VAL A 58 -11.69 11.16 -13.69
CA VAL A 58 -10.98 10.23 -14.56
C VAL A 58 -9.80 10.95 -15.22
N ILE A 59 -8.62 10.34 -15.15
CA ILE A 59 -7.39 10.74 -15.85
C ILE A 59 -7.08 9.61 -16.84
N MET A 60 -7.09 9.90 -18.14
CA MET A 60 -6.93 8.87 -19.17
C MET A 60 -5.87 9.30 -20.19
N ASP A 61 -4.89 8.43 -20.48
CA ASP A 61 -3.85 8.70 -21.50
C ASP A 61 -3.05 10.00 -21.27
N ASN A 62 -2.80 10.36 -20.00
CA ASN A 62 -2.15 11.61 -19.63
C ASN A 62 -0.89 11.43 -18.77
N GLU A 63 -0.02 12.44 -18.81
CA GLU A 63 1.19 12.55 -18.00
C GLU A 63 1.17 13.80 -17.12
N ASN A 64 1.81 13.72 -15.94
CA ASN A 64 2.06 14.86 -15.05
C ASN A 64 0.79 15.56 -14.55
N VAL A 65 -0.28 14.81 -14.25
CA VAL A 65 -1.51 15.36 -13.67
C VAL A 65 -1.41 15.37 -12.14
N THR A 66 -1.77 16.48 -11.50
CA THR A 66 -1.86 16.58 -10.04
C THR A 66 -3.31 16.72 -9.60
N VAL A 67 -3.79 15.81 -8.76
CA VAL A 67 -5.09 15.92 -8.08
C VAL A 67 -4.85 16.06 -6.58
N LYS A 68 -5.14 17.24 -6.03
CA LYS A 68 -4.73 17.59 -4.66
C LYS A 68 -5.82 18.21 -3.80
N ASN A 69 -5.90 17.86 -2.52
CA ASN A 69 -6.74 18.59 -1.55
C ASN A 69 -8.21 18.67 -1.99
N ASN A 70 -8.76 17.56 -2.46
CA ASN A 70 -10.16 17.47 -2.88
C ASN A 70 -10.96 16.58 -1.93
N ILE A 71 -12.28 16.80 -1.89
CA ILE A 71 -13.22 15.98 -1.13
C ILE A 71 -14.10 15.21 -2.12
N PHE A 72 -14.15 13.89 -2.01
CA PHE A 72 -15.00 13.03 -2.84
C PHE A 72 -16.10 12.40 -1.97
N THR A 73 -17.36 12.61 -2.35
CA THR A 73 -18.51 11.99 -1.66
C THR A 73 -19.55 11.49 -2.66
N GLY A 74 -20.15 10.34 -2.39
CA GLY A 74 -21.18 9.76 -3.28
C GLY A 74 -20.64 9.26 -4.63
N CYS A 75 -19.32 9.17 -4.78
CA CYS A 75 -18.66 8.53 -5.92
C CYS A 75 -18.49 7.03 -5.63
N LYS A 76 -18.77 6.17 -6.62
CA LYS A 76 -18.40 4.75 -6.53
C LYS A 76 -16.95 4.54 -6.93
N LYS A 77 -16.43 5.36 -7.85
CA LYS A 77 -14.99 5.46 -8.13
C LYS A 77 -14.54 6.88 -7.88
N GLY A 78 -13.68 7.12 -6.90
CA GLY A 78 -13.25 8.48 -6.52
C GLY A 78 -12.38 9.11 -7.60
N ILE A 79 -11.17 8.56 -7.76
CA ILE A 79 -10.22 8.92 -8.82
C ILE A 79 -9.89 7.65 -9.62
N THR A 80 -9.94 7.73 -10.94
CA THR A 80 -9.53 6.64 -11.83
C THR A 80 -8.41 7.11 -12.74
N ILE A 81 -7.31 6.36 -12.77
CA ILE A 81 -6.10 6.63 -13.54
C ILE A 81 -5.94 5.50 -14.56
N ILE A 82 -6.04 5.83 -15.84
CA ILE A 82 -5.99 4.85 -16.93
C ILE A 82 -4.86 5.22 -17.87
N ARG A 83 -3.93 4.30 -18.13
CA ARG A 83 -2.80 4.48 -19.07
C ARG A 83 -2.07 5.83 -18.88
N SER A 84 -1.96 6.25 -17.63
CA SER A 84 -1.43 7.57 -17.27
C SER A 84 -0.23 7.43 -16.34
N TYR A 85 0.68 8.40 -16.43
CA TYR A 85 2.01 8.29 -15.83
C TYR A 85 2.45 9.58 -15.15
N ASN A 86 3.33 9.46 -14.16
CA ASN A 86 3.90 10.62 -13.45
C ASN A 86 2.83 11.50 -12.78
N CYS A 87 1.64 10.97 -12.50
CA CYS A 87 0.58 11.70 -11.83
C CYS A 87 0.81 11.72 -10.32
N THR A 88 0.39 12.80 -9.67
CA THR A 88 0.43 12.94 -8.21
C THR A 88 -0.99 13.08 -7.67
N ILE A 89 -1.40 12.14 -6.83
CA ILE A 89 -2.67 12.15 -6.11
C ILE A 89 -2.37 12.35 -4.63
N GLU A 90 -2.61 13.54 -4.11
CA GLU A 90 -2.22 13.86 -2.74
C GLU A 90 -3.21 14.65 -1.91
N ASP A 91 -3.20 14.43 -0.59
CA ASP A 91 -3.98 15.21 0.37
C ASP A 91 -5.50 15.16 0.09
N ASN A 92 -6.02 14.12 -0.58
CA ASN A 92 -7.45 14.01 -0.87
C ASN A 92 -8.19 13.22 0.21
N TYR A 93 -9.43 13.60 0.46
CA TYR A 93 -10.36 12.88 1.32
C TYR A 93 -11.45 12.22 0.47
N MET A 94 -11.66 10.92 0.68
CA MET A 94 -12.70 10.15 0.00
C MET A 94 -13.53 9.38 1.00
N GLU A 95 -14.82 9.69 1.04
CA GLU A 95 -15.82 8.78 1.62
C GLU A 95 -16.41 7.97 0.46
N GLY A 96 -15.84 6.80 0.24
CA GLY A 96 -16.24 5.90 -0.82
C GLY A 96 -17.51 5.13 -0.49
N LYS A 97 -17.72 4.04 -1.23
CA LYS A 97 -18.91 3.19 -1.13
C LYS A 97 -18.56 1.72 -1.28
N LYS A 98 -19.34 0.86 -0.61
CA LYS A 98 -19.22 -0.60 -0.71
C LYS A 98 -19.32 -1.05 -2.18
N GLY A 99 -18.38 -1.89 -2.61
CA GLY A 99 -18.26 -2.34 -4.00
C GLY A 99 -17.68 -1.30 -4.98
N GLY A 100 -17.25 -0.15 -4.48
CA GLY A 100 -16.54 0.89 -5.23
C GLY A 100 -15.02 0.87 -5.02
N LYS A 101 -14.32 1.82 -5.63
CA LYS A 101 -12.87 2.03 -5.46
C LYS A 101 -12.58 3.48 -5.10
N GLY A 102 -11.74 3.75 -4.11
CA GLY A 102 -11.30 5.12 -3.81
C GLY A 102 -10.44 5.65 -4.95
N ILE A 103 -9.27 5.04 -5.12
CA ILE A 103 -8.35 5.29 -6.23
C ILE A 103 -8.19 4.00 -7.05
N ASP A 104 -8.52 4.05 -8.34
CA ASP A 104 -8.46 2.92 -9.28
C ASP A 104 -7.37 3.20 -10.32
N LEU A 105 -6.35 2.34 -10.41
CA LEU A 105 -5.27 2.43 -11.37
C LEU A 105 -5.35 1.25 -12.35
N TYR A 106 -5.35 1.54 -13.64
CA TYR A 106 -5.39 0.53 -14.69
C TYR A 106 -4.38 0.86 -15.79
N LEU A 107 -3.43 -0.07 -16.04
CA LEU A 107 -2.34 0.14 -17.00
C LEU A 107 -1.55 1.43 -16.75
N ALA A 108 -1.48 1.88 -15.50
CA ALA A 108 -0.86 3.13 -15.08
C ALA A 108 0.54 2.86 -14.49
N GLY A 109 1.42 3.87 -14.46
CA GLY A 109 2.75 3.65 -13.89
C GLY A 109 3.47 4.91 -13.47
N ASN A 110 4.42 4.76 -12.55
CA ASN A 110 5.21 5.84 -11.97
C ASN A 110 4.34 6.97 -11.39
N ASN A 111 3.21 6.63 -10.76
CA ASN A 111 2.35 7.60 -10.09
C ASN A 111 2.67 7.65 -8.60
N LEU A 112 2.45 8.82 -8.00
CA LEU A 112 2.62 9.09 -6.58
C LEU A 112 1.27 9.29 -5.91
N ILE A 113 0.88 8.37 -5.03
CA ILE A 113 -0.37 8.41 -4.28
C ILE A 113 -0.03 8.56 -2.81
N ARG A 114 -0.21 9.75 -2.25
CA ARG A 114 0.24 10.03 -0.88
C ARG A 114 -0.68 10.89 -0.03
N ARG A 115 -0.67 10.66 1.29
CA ARG A 115 -1.47 11.45 2.26
C ARG A 115 -2.96 11.53 1.90
N ASN A 116 -3.51 10.50 1.26
CA ASN A 116 -4.94 10.43 1.02
C ASN A 116 -5.62 9.70 2.17
N THR A 117 -6.82 10.15 2.53
CA THR A 117 -7.69 9.46 3.49
C THR A 117 -8.86 8.86 2.72
N ILE A 118 -8.98 7.54 2.74
CA ILE A 118 -10.01 6.80 1.99
C ILE A 118 -10.75 5.87 2.93
N THR A 119 -12.07 6.04 2.97
CA THR A 119 -12.95 5.28 3.86
C THR A 119 -14.14 4.67 3.14
N LYS A 120 -14.71 3.58 3.68
CA LYS A 120 -16.00 2.99 3.26
C LYS A 120 -16.06 2.54 1.79
N SER A 121 -14.91 2.30 1.16
CA SER A 121 -14.79 1.82 -0.22
C SER A 121 -14.78 0.28 -0.30
N GLY A 122 -15.00 -0.28 -1.49
CA GLY A 122 -14.70 -1.70 -1.74
C GLY A 122 -13.18 -1.96 -1.80
N GLY A 123 -12.45 -1.16 -2.58
CA GLY A 123 -10.99 -1.09 -2.48
C GLY A 123 -10.58 0.35 -2.22
N ALA A 124 -9.78 0.62 -1.20
CA ALA A 124 -9.33 1.98 -0.95
C ALA A 124 -8.41 2.44 -2.09
N ILE A 125 -7.38 1.64 -2.39
CA ILE A 125 -6.50 1.77 -3.54
C ILE A 125 -6.47 0.43 -4.29
N TRP A 126 -6.71 0.46 -5.60
CA TRP A 126 -6.73 -0.73 -6.44
C TRP A 126 -5.85 -0.53 -7.67
N GLU A 127 -4.86 -1.39 -7.85
CA GLU A 127 -3.89 -1.36 -8.94
C GLU A 127 -4.02 -2.63 -9.80
N ASP A 128 -4.19 -2.46 -11.11
CA ASP A 128 -4.48 -3.54 -12.06
C ASP A 128 -3.65 -3.37 -13.35
N TYR A 129 -2.84 -4.38 -13.73
CA TYR A 129 -1.93 -4.34 -14.88
C TYR A 129 -0.92 -3.19 -14.90
N CYS A 130 -0.33 -2.85 -13.76
CA CYS A 130 0.58 -1.71 -13.62
C CYS A 130 2.06 -2.13 -13.48
N GLU A 131 2.68 -2.56 -14.57
CA GLU A 131 4.06 -3.11 -14.58
C GLU A 131 5.19 -2.11 -14.23
N ILE A 132 4.93 -0.81 -14.33
CA ILE A 132 5.95 0.25 -14.21
C ILE A 132 6.12 0.71 -12.75
N GLY A 133 5.37 0.11 -11.82
CA GLY A 133 5.40 0.40 -10.39
C GLY A 133 4.79 1.76 -10.04
N ASN A 134 4.01 1.81 -8.97
CA ASN A 134 3.47 3.03 -8.39
C ASN A 134 3.94 3.17 -6.94
N VAL A 135 3.86 4.39 -6.40
CA VAL A 135 4.30 4.69 -5.04
C VAL A 135 3.12 5.10 -4.18
N TYR A 136 2.89 4.36 -3.10
CA TYR A 136 1.79 4.57 -2.15
C TYR A 136 2.36 4.87 -0.77
N HIS A 137 2.24 6.11 -0.28
CA HIS A 137 2.77 6.42 1.04
C HIS A 137 2.02 7.43 1.88
N GLU A 138 2.13 7.31 3.20
CA GLU A 138 1.45 8.17 4.17
C GLU A 138 -0.08 8.19 4.00
N ASN A 139 -0.70 7.22 3.33
CA ASN A 139 -2.15 7.15 3.18
C ASN A 139 -2.80 6.60 4.46
N ASN A 140 -4.04 7.02 4.72
CA ASN A 140 -4.89 6.49 5.77
C ASN A 140 -6.09 5.78 5.14
N LEU A 141 -6.08 4.46 5.19
CA LEU A 141 -7.02 3.58 4.49
C LEU A 141 -7.79 2.77 5.53
N SER A 142 -8.99 3.23 5.87
CA SER A 142 -9.76 2.63 6.96
C SER A 142 -11.23 2.37 6.65
N GLU A 143 -11.82 1.35 7.28
CA GLU A 143 -13.24 0.99 7.10
C GLU A 143 -13.58 0.67 5.62
N ASN A 144 -12.64 0.16 4.83
CA ASN A 144 -12.90 -0.32 3.48
C ASN A 144 -13.09 -1.84 3.48
N TRP A 145 -13.46 -2.44 2.34
CA TRP A 145 -13.38 -3.89 2.21
C TRP A 145 -11.92 -4.33 2.10
N ASN A 146 -11.17 -3.82 1.11
CA ASN A 146 -9.72 -3.94 1.05
C ASN A 146 -9.03 -2.59 1.22
N GLY A 147 -7.86 -2.57 1.86
CA GLY A 147 -6.99 -1.38 1.94
C GLY A 147 -6.28 -1.10 0.60
N ILE A 148 -5.20 -1.83 0.34
CA ILE A 148 -4.44 -1.75 -0.93
C ILE A 148 -4.53 -3.10 -1.65
N THR A 149 -4.84 -3.08 -2.95
CA THR A 149 -4.86 -4.28 -3.80
C THR A 149 -3.94 -4.08 -5.00
N LEU A 150 -2.96 -4.98 -5.16
CA LEU A 150 -2.05 -5.09 -6.29
C LEU A 150 -2.39 -6.38 -7.04
N ILE A 151 -2.88 -6.28 -8.28
CA ILE A 151 -3.35 -7.45 -9.02
C ILE A 151 -2.93 -7.46 -10.50
N HIS A 152 -2.77 -8.66 -11.06
CA HIS A 152 -2.52 -8.93 -12.48
C HIS A 152 -1.33 -8.15 -13.05
N ASP A 153 -0.10 -8.64 -12.85
CA ASP A 153 1.14 -8.03 -13.34
C ASP A 153 1.35 -6.57 -12.85
N SER A 154 0.77 -6.24 -11.70
CA SER A 154 1.02 -4.97 -10.99
C SER A 154 2.31 -5.09 -10.19
N ASP A 155 3.41 -4.99 -10.92
CA ASP A 155 4.76 -5.25 -10.43
C ASP A 155 5.52 -3.97 -10.06
N ASN A 156 6.54 -4.12 -9.23
CA ASN A 156 7.50 -3.06 -8.89
C ASN A 156 6.90 -1.86 -8.12
N SER A 157 5.73 -2.03 -7.50
CA SER A 157 5.12 -0.99 -6.65
C SER A 157 5.79 -0.91 -5.27
N LEU A 158 5.85 0.32 -4.74
CA LEU A 158 6.39 0.64 -3.43
C LEU A 158 5.29 1.16 -2.51
N VAL A 159 4.98 0.39 -1.47
CA VAL A 159 3.96 0.70 -0.46
C VAL A 159 4.66 0.94 0.88
N TYR A 160 4.65 2.17 1.37
CA TYR A 160 5.31 2.48 2.65
C TYR A 160 4.66 3.55 3.51
N ASP A 161 4.89 3.52 4.82
CA ASP A 161 4.39 4.50 5.79
C ASP A 161 2.85 4.70 5.75
N ASN A 162 2.09 3.73 5.26
CA ASN A 162 0.63 3.79 5.25
C ASN A 162 0.04 3.31 6.59
N LEU A 163 -1.08 3.88 6.98
CA LEU A 163 -1.97 3.34 8.01
C LEU A 163 -3.14 2.64 7.32
N ILE A 164 -3.24 1.34 7.50
CA ILE A 164 -4.22 0.47 6.87
C ILE A 164 -4.95 -0.27 7.99
N GLN A 165 -6.13 0.23 8.35
CA GLN A 165 -6.78 -0.19 9.59
C GLN A 165 -8.27 -0.46 9.48
N GLY A 166 -8.76 -1.49 10.18
CA GLY A 166 -10.21 -1.72 10.26
C GLY A 166 -10.86 -2.03 8.91
N ASN A 167 -10.14 -2.63 7.96
CA ASN A 167 -10.72 -3.05 6.68
C ASN A 167 -11.34 -4.44 6.81
N GLU A 168 -12.54 -4.64 6.24
CA GLU A 168 -13.38 -5.84 6.45
C GLU A 168 -12.71 -7.14 5.95
N ASN A 169 -11.82 -7.06 4.96
CA ASN A 169 -11.10 -8.19 4.36
C ASN A 169 -9.58 -7.97 4.44
N ASP A 170 -8.89 -7.73 3.33
CA ASP A 170 -7.42 -7.64 3.34
C ASP A 170 -6.97 -6.19 3.63
N GLY A 171 -6.00 -6.03 4.53
CA GLY A 171 -5.24 -4.79 4.66
C GLY A 171 -4.47 -4.53 3.36
N ILE A 172 -3.59 -5.46 2.99
CA ILE A 172 -2.88 -5.47 1.70
C ILE A 172 -3.10 -6.81 1.01
N SER A 173 -3.52 -6.77 -0.26
CA SER A 173 -3.68 -7.95 -1.12
C SER A 173 -2.72 -7.85 -2.31
N ILE A 174 -1.91 -8.90 -2.52
CA ILE A 174 -0.95 -9.04 -3.63
C ILE A 174 -1.34 -10.32 -4.37
N SER A 175 -1.77 -10.22 -5.62
CA SER A 175 -2.31 -11.37 -6.37
C SER A 175 -1.85 -11.35 -7.82
N TRP A 176 -1.10 -12.37 -8.25
CA TRP A 176 -0.42 -12.34 -9.56
C TRP A 176 0.40 -11.06 -9.74
N ALA A 177 1.16 -10.67 -8.72
CA ALA A 177 1.89 -9.40 -8.70
C ALA A 177 3.26 -9.59 -8.02
N ASP A 178 4.32 -9.32 -8.77
CA ASP A 178 5.69 -9.67 -8.41
C ASP A 178 6.54 -8.43 -8.11
N ASN A 179 7.66 -8.63 -7.40
CA ASN A 179 8.70 -7.61 -7.21
C ASN A 179 8.22 -6.34 -6.48
N ASN A 180 7.15 -6.41 -5.68
CA ASN A 180 6.66 -5.28 -4.89
C ASN A 180 7.41 -5.14 -3.57
N VAL A 181 7.45 -3.91 -3.05
CA VAL A 181 8.07 -3.59 -1.75
C VAL A 181 7.03 -3.02 -0.81
N ILE A 182 6.75 -3.76 0.27
CA ILE A 182 5.82 -3.39 1.33
C ILE A 182 6.63 -3.15 2.59
N VAL A 183 6.82 -1.88 2.97
CA VAL A 183 7.75 -1.51 4.06
C VAL A 183 7.20 -0.46 4.99
N ASN A 184 7.45 -0.55 6.30
CA ASN A 184 7.04 0.48 7.28
C ASN A 184 5.54 0.77 7.33
N ASN A 185 4.68 -0.17 6.94
CA ASN A 185 3.23 0.03 7.02
C ASN A 185 2.70 -0.39 8.40
N TRP A 186 1.64 0.28 8.82
CA TRP A 186 0.85 -0.05 10.00
C TRP A 186 -0.43 -0.72 9.51
N ILE A 187 -0.50 -2.05 9.65
CA ILE A 187 -1.57 -2.90 9.12
C ILE A 187 -2.28 -3.55 10.31
N ILE A 188 -3.39 -2.94 10.75
CA ILE A 188 -3.98 -3.22 12.06
C ILE A 188 -5.49 -3.47 11.98
N GLU A 189 -6.03 -4.41 12.75
CA GLU A 189 -7.49 -4.60 12.88
C GLU A 189 -8.19 -4.91 11.55
N ASN A 190 -7.50 -5.53 10.58
CA ASN A 190 -8.11 -5.96 9.32
C ASN A 190 -8.57 -7.43 9.42
N GLY A 191 -9.40 -7.88 8.47
CA GLY A 191 -9.69 -9.30 8.29
C GLY A 191 -8.39 -10.09 8.18
N GLN A 192 -7.60 -9.84 7.14
CA GLN A 192 -6.24 -10.34 6.98
C GLN A 192 -5.29 -9.14 6.96
N GLY A 193 -4.12 -9.27 7.57
CA GLY A 193 -3.09 -8.23 7.47
C GLY A 193 -2.58 -8.12 6.04
N ILE A 194 -1.84 -9.14 5.59
CA ILE A 194 -1.27 -9.23 4.25
C ILE A 194 -1.68 -10.55 3.61
N ASN A 195 -2.23 -10.51 2.41
CA ASN A 195 -2.56 -11.71 1.63
C ASN A 195 -1.71 -11.74 0.36
N ILE A 196 -1.06 -12.88 0.10
CA ILE A 196 -0.17 -13.08 -1.05
C ILE A 196 -0.59 -14.34 -1.80
N TYR A 197 -1.05 -14.13 -3.04
CA TYR A 197 -1.56 -15.18 -3.90
C TYR A 197 -0.79 -15.22 -5.23
N ASP A 198 -0.26 -16.40 -5.60
CA ASP A 198 0.41 -16.65 -6.88
C ASP A 198 1.39 -15.54 -7.28
N SER A 199 2.24 -15.15 -6.32
CA SER A 199 3.12 -13.98 -6.40
C SER A 199 4.50 -14.28 -5.81
N LYS A 200 5.54 -13.68 -6.38
CA LYS A 200 6.94 -13.94 -6.03
C LYS A 200 7.80 -12.68 -5.97
N HIS A 201 8.95 -12.83 -5.33
CA HIS A 201 9.98 -11.79 -5.26
C HIS A 201 9.53 -10.48 -4.61
N ASN A 202 8.44 -10.52 -3.83
CA ASN A 202 8.02 -9.38 -3.03
C ASN A 202 8.89 -9.26 -1.76
N ASN A 203 9.12 -8.03 -1.32
CA ASN A 203 9.83 -7.71 -0.08
C ASN A 203 8.83 -7.13 0.93
N ILE A 204 8.63 -7.82 2.04
CA ILE A 204 7.75 -7.39 3.13
C ILE A 204 8.63 -7.20 4.37
N SER A 205 8.91 -5.94 4.73
CA SER A 205 9.81 -5.68 5.84
C SER A 205 9.44 -4.49 6.70
N SER A 206 9.81 -4.52 7.98
CA SER A 206 9.60 -3.38 8.87
C SER A 206 8.13 -2.96 9.02
N ASN A 207 7.18 -3.85 8.73
CA ASN A 207 5.76 -3.57 8.91
C ASN A 207 5.32 -3.93 10.34
N VAL A 208 4.37 -3.17 10.87
CA VAL A 208 3.63 -3.52 12.09
C VAL A 208 2.32 -4.17 11.66
N VAL A 209 2.18 -5.47 11.91
CA VAL A 209 1.02 -6.27 11.51
C VAL A 209 0.39 -6.84 12.77
N MET A 210 -0.66 -6.20 13.26
CA MET A 210 -1.20 -6.42 14.60
C MET A 210 -2.72 -6.49 14.63
N ASP A 211 -3.29 -7.32 15.49
CA ASP A 211 -4.73 -7.43 15.72
C ASP A 211 -5.57 -7.73 14.46
N ASN A 212 -4.97 -8.34 13.43
CA ASN A 212 -5.69 -8.88 12.27
C ASN A 212 -6.12 -10.33 12.56
N THR A 213 -7.08 -10.89 11.82
CA THR A 213 -7.45 -12.32 11.99
C THR A 213 -6.25 -13.23 11.69
N TYR A 214 -5.53 -12.91 10.62
CA TYR A 214 -4.24 -13.48 10.29
C TYR A 214 -3.22 -12.39 10.01
N GLY A 215 -1.97 -12.57 10.43
CA GLY A 215 -0.90 -11.64 10.12
C GLY A 215 -0.58 -11.61 8.63
N ILE A 216 -0.16 -12.77 8.09
CA ILE A 216 0.13 -12.96 6.68
C ILE A 216 -0.41 -14.31 6.19
N GLU A 217 -0.97 -14.29 4.98
CA GLU A 217 -1.55 -15.45 4.31
C GLU A 217 -0.81 -15.72 2.99
N PHE A 218 -0.52 -17.00 2.70
CA PHE A 218 0.07 -17.42 1.44
C PHE A 218 -0.75 -18.49 0.73
N ALA A 219 -0.84 -18.35 -0.59
CA ALA A 219 -1.33 -19.41 -1.46
C ALA A 219 -0.57 -19.37 -2.79
N SER A 220 0.20 -20.42 -3.08
CA SER A 220 1.04 -20.50 -4.28
C SER A 220 2.06 -19.35 -4.39
N ALA A 221 2.51 -18.79 -3.26
CA ALA A 221 3.40 -17.65 -3.21
C ALA A 221 4.80 -18.06 -2.71
N TYR A 222 5.85 -17.78 -3.49
CA TYR A 222 7.20 -18.29 -3.22
C TYR A 222 8.29 -17.26 -3.52
N SER A 223 9.49 -17.47 -2.95
CA SER A 223 10.65 -16.59 -3.16
C SER A 223 10.40 -15.11 -2.77
N ASN A 224 9.49 -14.88 -1.83
CA ASN A 224 9.32 -13.59 -1.17
C ASN A 224 10.33 -13.47 -0.01
N LEU A 225 10.71 -12.24 0.32
CA LEU A 225 11.61 -11.91 1.42
C LEU A 225 10.83 -11.19 2.52
N ILE A 226 10.70 -11.81 3.69
CA ILE A 226 9.91 -11.31 4.82
C ILE A 226 10.81 -11.19 6.03
N TYR A 227 11.13 -9.98 6.49
CA TYR A 227 12.07 -9.80 7.60
C TYR A 227 11.84 -8.48 8.34
N ASN A 228 12.31 -8.39 9.57
CA ASN A 228 12.16 -7.21 10.41
C ASN A 228 10.71 -6.75 10.60
N ASN A 229 9.70 -7.62 10.47
CA ASN A 229 8.32 -7.24 10.75
C ASN A 229 7.97 -7.48 12.21
N TYR A 230 6.99 -6.75 12.72
CA TYR A 230 6.39 -6.97 14.04
C TYR A 230 5.02 -7.61 13.84
N PHE A 231 4.95 -8.94 14.00
CA PHE A 231 3.72 -9.71 13.90
C PHE A 231 3.14 -9.93 15.30
N ARG A 232 1.91 -9.47 15.52
CA ARG A 232 1.19 -9.67 16.78
C ARG A 232 -0.30 -9.90 16.51
N ASN A 233 -0.66 -11.13 16.16
CA ASN A 233 -2.02 -11.50 15.77
C ASN A 233 -2.42 -12.81 16.47
N PRO A 234 -3.72 -13.12 16.62
CA PRO A 234 -4.17 -14.40 17.16
C PRO A 234 -3.56 -15.60 16.41
N LYS A 235 -3.35 -15.44 15.09
CA LYS A 235 -2.51 -16.32 14.30
C LYS A 235 -1.69 -15.51 13.30
N ASN A 236 -0.36 -15.66 13.31
CA ASN A 236 0.50 -14.87 12.42
C ASN A 236 0.55 -15.42 10.98
N ILE A 237 0.47 -16.73 10.79
CA ILE A 237 0.59 -17.37 9.46
C ILE A 237 -0.69 -18.15 9.12
N ALA A 238 -1.25 -17.93 7.94
CA ALA A 238 -2.33 -18.75 7.39
C ALA A 238 -1.93 -19.32 6.03
N TRP A 239 -2.07 -20.64 5.89
CA TRP A 239 -1.69 -21.41 4.70
C TRP A 239 -0.19 -21.24 4.33
N GLY A 240 0.53 -22.36 4.31
CA GLY A 240 1.97 -22.39 4.02
C GLY A 240 2.24 -23.43 2.95
N ASP A 241 2.55 -23.00 1.73
CA ASP A 241 2.98 -23.87 0.64
C ASP A 241 4.17 -23.30 -0.17
N GLY A 242 4.69 -22.15 0.26
CA GLY A 242 5.72 -21.38 -0.41
C GLY A 242 7.11 -21.72 0.09
N ARG A 243 8.14 -21.47 -0.73
CA ARG A 243 9.54 -21.44 -0.29
C ARG A 243 9.93 -19.97 -0.14
N ASN A 244 9.51 -19.32 0.95
CA ASN A 244 9.88 -17.92 1.22
C ASN A 244 11.09 -17.83 2.17
N THR A 245 11.69 -16.65 2.22
CA THR A 245 12.84 -16.35 3.09
C THR A 245 12.38 -15.43 4.21
N TRP A 246 12.57 -15.87 5.46
CA TRP A 246 11.98 -15.22 6.64
C TRP A 246 12.97 -14.40 7.47
N ASN A 247 14.21 -14.26 7.01
CA ASN A 247 15.21 -13.42 7.66
C ASN A 247 16.28 -12.98 6.66
N VAL A 248 16.99 -11.91 7.01
CA VAL A 248 18.27 -11.55 6.37
C VAL A 248 19.43 -11.98 7.26
N SER A 249 20.67 -11.85 6.77
CA SER A 249 21.84 -11.96 7.65
C SER A 249 21.80 -10.86 8.73
N LYS A 250 22.22 -11.19 9.96
CA LYS A 250 22.37 -10.22 11.04
C LYS A 250 23.15 -8.99 10.57
N THR A 251 22.47 -7.85 10.48
CA THR A 251 23.00 -6.61 9.90
C THR A 251 22.89 -5.48 10.92
N PRO A 252 23.96 -4.73 11.22
CA PRO A 252 23.87 -3.57 12.12
C PRO A 252 22.84 -2.53 11.63
N GLY A 253 21.97 -2.07 12.51
CA GLY A 253 20.95 -1.06 12.25
C GLY A 253 19.75 -1.19 13.17
N GLU A 254 19.02 -0.09 13.42
CA GLU A 254 17.83 -0.12 14.27
C GLU A 254 16.74 -0.98 13.64
N ASN A 255 16.28 -2.01 14.37
CA ASN A 255 15.24 -2.92 13.92
C ASN A 255 13.84 -2.45 14.37
N ILE A 256 12.79 -3.19 14.00
CA ILE A 256 11.40 -2.78 14.21
C ILE A 256 11.00 -2.60 15.69
N ILE A 257 11.70 -3.29 16.61
CA ILE A 257 11.50 -3.18 18.06
C ILE A 257 12.49 -2.19 18.72
N GLY A 258 13.33 -1.52 17.93
CA GLY A 258 14.27 -0.49 18.38
C GLY A 258 15.61 -1.02 18.90
N GLU A 259 15.97 -2.27 18.60
CA GLU A 259 17.26 -2.88 18.94
C GLU A 259 18.28 -2.75 17.79
N SER A 260 19.54 -3.09 18.03
CA SER A 260 20.68 -2.66 17.18
C SER A 260 20.97 -3.51 15.93
N TYR A 261 20.21 -4.58 15.68
CA TYR A 261 20.43 -5.47 14.54
C TYR A 261 19.15 -5.80 13.78
N ILE A 262 19.16 -5.59 12.48
CA ILE A 262 18.16 -6.07 11.54
C ILE A 262 18.45 -7.55 11.25
N ALA A 263 17.42 -8.39 11.41
CA ALA A 263 17.52 -9.83 11.26
C ALA A 263 16.18 -10.42 10.75
N GLY A 264 15.62 -11.42 11.43
CA GLY A 264 14.30 -11.99 11.17
C GLY A 264 13.16 -11.10 11.67
N ASN A 265 12.04 -11.70 12.02
CA ASN A 265 10.82 -11.01 12.45
C ASN A 265 10.60 -11.15 13.96
N CYS A 266 9.79 -10.26 14.53
CA CYS A 266 9.25 -10.40 15.88
C CYS A 266 7.89 -11.10 15.79
N TRP A 267 7.74 -12.20 16.52
CA TRP A 267 6.61 -13.11 16.45
C TRP A 267 5.90 -13.20 17.80
N LEU A 268 4.76 -12.52 17.89
CA LEU A 268 3.92 -12.49 19.08
C LEU A 268 2.48 -12.91 18.76
N ASP A 269 1.76 -13.42 19.78
CA ASP A 269 0.31 -13.58 19.75
C ASP A 269 -0.42 -12.31 20.20
N ASP A 270 -1.75 -12.29 20.10
CA ASP A 270 -2.58 -11.16 20.56
C ASP A 270 -2.43 -10.86 22.06
N GLY A 271 -2.10 -11.88 22.86
CA GLY A 271 -1.72 -11.77 24.27
C GLY A 271 -0.33 -11.16 24.53
N GLY A 272 0.51 -11.01 23.50
CA GLY A 272 1.89 -10.54 23.60
C GLY A 272 2.89 -11.62 24.04
N ASN A 273 2.52 -12.90 24.00
CA ASN A 273 3.46 -14.03 24.14
C ASN A 273 3.89 -14.51 22.75
N GLY A 274 4.52 -15.68 22.63
CA GLY A 274 4.99 -16.24 21.37
C GLY A 274 6.51 -16.42 21.34
N ILE A 275 7.05 -16.94 20.23
CA ILE A 275 8.45 -17.39 20.21
C ILE A 275 9.46 -16.25 20.44
N SER A 276 9.16 -15.03 20.01
CA SER A 276 10.02 -13.87 20.31
C SER A 276 10.03 -13.53 21.80
N HIS A 277 8.94 -13.82 22.51
CA HIS A 277 8.84 -13.64 23.96
C HIS A 277 9.48 -14.81 24.73
N GLU A 278 9.29 -16.04 24.27
CA GLU A 278 9.65 -17.27 24.99
C GLU A 278 11.10 -17.71 24.78
N LEU A 279 11.64 -17.57 23.58
CA LEU A 279 12.98 -18.07 23.26
C LEU A 279 14.08 -17.22 23.93
N PRO A 280 15.20 -17.82 24.35
CA PRO A 280 16.27 -17.08 25.01
C PRO A 280 17.09 -16.24 24.03
N ASP A 281 17.65 -15.16 24.55
CA ASP A 281 18.77 -14.40 23.96
C ASP A 281 19.89 -14.37 25.01
N LEU A 282 20.74 -15.40 25.01
CA LEU A 282 21.82 -15.59 25.99
C LEU A 282 23.00 -14.65 25.73
N ASN A 283 23.14 -14.19 24.49
CA ASN A 283 24.26 -13.36 24.06
C ASN A 283 23.95 -11.85 24.16
N GLY A 284 22.67 -11.49 24.30
CA GLY A 284 22.18 -10.13 24.52
C GLY A 284 22.20 -9.24 23.29
N ASP A 285 22.11 -9.81 22.09
CA ASP A 285 22.15 -9.06 20.83
C ASP A 285 20.77 -8.67 20.27
N GLY A 286 19.68 -9.00 20.98
CA GLY A 286 18.32 -8.70 20.57
C GLY A 286 17.76 -9.70 19.54
N ILE A 287 18.38 -10.86 19.37
CA ILE A 287 17.95 -11.95 18.47
C ILE A 287 17.80 -13.23 19.30
N CYS A 288 16.76 -14.01 19.05
CA CYS A 288 16.60 -15.31 19.68
C CYS A 288 17.72 -16.27 19.22
N ASP A 289 18.32 -17.01 20.16
CA ASP A 289 19.39 -17.98 19.85
C ASP A 289 18.86 -19.25 19.14
N GLU A 290 17.54 -19.42 19.07
CA GLU A 290 16.85 -20.50 18.36
C GLU A 290 15.98 -19.95 17.22
N GLY A 291 15.93 -20.69 16.10
CA GLY A 291 15.10 -20.35 14.95
C GLY A 291 13.64 -20.77 15.12
N TYR A 292 12.76 -20.18 14.31
CA TYR A 292 11.34 -20.46 14.27
C TYR A 292 10.95 -21.14 12.96
N ASP A 293 10.27 -22.29 13.06
CA ASP A 293 9.65 -22.99 11.93
C ASP A 293 8.33 -22.31 11.56
N VAL A 294 8.30 -21.62 10.41
CA VAL A 294 7.18 -20.82 9.93
C VAL A 294 6.20 -21.72 9.19
N GLU A 295 5.53 -22.59 9.96
CA GLU A 295 4.41 -23.47 9.58
C GLU A 295 4.33 -23.85 8.09
N TYR A 296 5.15 -24.80 7.66
CA TYR A 296 5.13 -25.40 6.31
C TYR A 296 5.64 -24.52 5.16
N ASP A 297 6.14 -23.31 5.44
CA ASP A 297 6.72 -22.42 4.42
C ASP A 297 8.25 -22.34 4.48
N GLY A 298 8.82 -22.20 5.69
CA GLY A 298 10.26 -22.06 5.85
C GLY A 298 10.70 -21.84 7.29
N TRP A 299 11.89 -21.29 7.44
CA TRP A 299 12.48 -20.99 8.75
C TRP A 299 12.86 -19.52 8.85
N ASP A 300 12.48 -18.89 9.95
CA ASP A 300 13.11 -17.67 10.43
C ASP A 300 14.29 -18.08 11.33
N TYR A 301 15.51 -17.99 10.79
CA TYR A 301 16.70 -18.42 11.53
C TYR A 301 17.21 -17.40 12.54
N LEU A 302 16.70 -16.16 12.50
CA LEU A 302 17.14 -15.09 13.39
C LEU A 302 15.94 -14.28 13.91
N PRO A 303 14.96 -14.91 14.60
CA PRO A 303 13.81 -14.19 15.12
C PRO A 303 14.26 -13.07 16.05
N LEU A 304 13.60 -11.92 16.01
CA LEU A 304 13.91 -10.83 16.94
C LEU A 304 13.45 -11.21 18.35
N LYS A 305 14.26 -10.88 19.35
CA LYS A 305 13.92 -11.07 20.76
C LYS A 305 12.99 -9.95 21.22
N ASP A 306 11.79 -10.28 21.68
CA ASP A 306 10.86 -9.28 22.20
C ASP A 306 11.47 -8.53 23.41
N ASN A 307 11.34 -7.20 23.39
CA ASN A 307 11.82 -6.30 24.44
C ASN A 307 10.65 -5.61 25.20
N GLY A 308 9.41 -6.04 24.96
CA GLY A 308 8.20 -5.49 25.56
C GLY A 308 7.78 -4.12 25.02
N LYS A 309 8.46 -3.59 24.00
CA LYS A 309 8.11 -2.32 23.37
C LYS A 309 7.28 -2.59 22.12
N ILE A 310 6.05 -2.07 22.11
CA ILE A 310 5.27 -1.98 20.88
C ILE A 310 5.90 -0.87 20.02
N PRO A 311 6.19 -1.13 18.73
CA PRO A 311 6.65 -0.11 17.80
C PRO A 311 5.75 1.14 17.87
N GLN A 312 6.31 2.33 17.70
CA GLN A 312 5.55 3.58 17.77
C GLN A 312 5.43 4.20 16.38
N ARG A 313 4.23 4.70 16.06
CA ARG A 313 3.99 5.40 14.80
C ARG A 313 4.47 6.85 14.91
N ASN A 314 5.73 7.10 14.57
CA ASN A 314 6.26 8.46 14.52
C ASN A 314 5.90 9.11 13.17
N HIS A 315 4.97 10.05 13.18
CA HIS A 315 4.52 10.78 11.99
C HIS A 315 5.55 11.75 11.38
N THR A 316 6.73 11.92 11.99
CA THR A 316 7.69 13.01 11.69
C THR A 316 9.06 12.52 11.24
N GLU A 317 9.34 11.23 11.37
CA GLU A 317 10.61 10.65 10.95
C GLU A 317 10.28 9.53 9.97
N ILE A 318 10.71 9.70 8.71
CA ILE A 318 10.96 8.57 7.84
C ILE A 318 12.09 7.81 8.53
N LYS A 319 11.74 6.88 9.44
CA LYS A 319 12.69 5.90 9.90
C LYS A 319 13.02 5.11 8.64
N GLN A 320 14.20 5.38 8.10
CA GLN A 320 14.79 4.52 7.10
C GLN A 320 14.82 3.14 7.76
N ALA A 321 13.84 2.29 7.43
CA ALA A 321 14.16 0.89 7.25
C ALA A 321 15.41 0.86 6.36
N PRO A 322 16.21 -0.21 6.35
CA PRO A 322 17.17 -0.45 5.28
C PRO A 322 16.38 -0.57 3.95
N ILE A 323 15.88 0.55 3.45
CA ILE A 323 15.36 0.74 2.14
C ILE A 323 16.62 0.54 1.32
N ASN A 324 16.71 -0.63 0.71
CA ASN A 324 17.73 -0.86 -0.27
C ASN A 324 17.44 0.13 -1.40
N PHE A 325 18.10 1.29 -1.35
CA PHE A 325 17.95 2.33 -2.35
C PHE A 325 18.29 1.78 -3.73
N ASP A 326 19.14 0.75 -3.84
CA ASP A 326 19.39 0.08 -5.11
C ASP A 326 18.14 -0.66 -5.62
N LEU A 327 17.29 -1.21 -4.75
CA LEU A 327 16.03 -1.85 -5.15
C LEU A 327 15.02 -0.80 -5.67
N ILE A 328 14.90 0.33 -4.97
CA ILE A 328 14.07 1.47 -5.42
C ILE A 328 14.63 2.07 -6.71
N ILE A 329 15.94 2.31 -6.77
CA ILE A 329 16.61 2.88 -7.93
C ILE A 329 16.50 1.93 -9.12
N ASN A 330 16.59 0.61 -8.91
CA ASN A 330 16.41 -0.37 -9.98
C ASN A 330 14.95 -0.44 -10.45
N ALA A 331 13.96 -0.42 -9.56
CA ALA A 331 12.55 -0.35 -9.92
C ALA A 331 12.25 0.93 -10.73
N LEU A 332 12.74 2.09 -10.25
CA LEU A 332 12.60 3.38 -10.93
C LEU A 332 13.41 3.47 -12.24
N LEU A 333 14.59 2.86 -12.33
CA LEU A 333 15.40 2.80 -13.54
C LEU A 333 14.76 1.88 -14.59
N LEU A 334 14.22 0.74 -14.18
CA LEU A 334 13.53 -0.19 -15.06
C LEU A 334 12.28 0.47 -15.66
N ALA A 335 11.50 1.16 -14.81
CA ALA A 335 10.39 2.03 -15.22
C ALA A 335 10.83 3.07 -16.27
N ALA A 336 11.93 3.79 -16.02
CA ALA A 336 12.47 4.78 -16.95
C ALA A 336 12.94 4.17 -18.29
N VAL A 337 13.49 2.94 -18.28
CA VAL A 337 13.93 2.22 -19.48
C VAL A 337 12.74 1.72 -20.31
N ILE A 338 11.69 1.21 -19.67
CA ILE A 338 10.46 0.74 -20.35
C ILE A 338 9.74 1.93 -21.01
N VAL A 339 9.60 3.05 -20.31
CA VAL A 339 9.00 4.27 -20.86
C VAL A 339 9.80 4.78 -22.06
N LYS A 340 11.14 4.77 -22.01
CA LYS A 340 11.98 5.15 -23.17
C LYS A 340 11.83 4.20 -24.35
N LYS A 341 11.70 2.89 -24.12
CA LYS A 341 11.48 1.90 -25.21
C LYS A 341 10.11 2.05 -25.88
N ARG A 342 9.06 2.43 -25.14
CA ARG A 342 7.73 2.69 -25.71
C ARG A 342 7.65 4.04 -26.46
N ARG A 343 8.47 5.03 -26.10
CA ARG A 343 8.62 6.32 -26.84
C ARG A 343 9.34 6.21 -28.20
N GLY A 344 9.93 5.06 -28.51
CA GLY A 344 10.70 4.83 -29.75
C GLY A 344 10.00 4.00 -30.82
N LYS A 345 8.68 3.78 -30.72
CA LYS A 345 7.87 3.05 -31.70
C LYS A 345 6.77 3.92 -32.29
#